data_AF-A0A917VZU1-F1
#
_entry.id   AF-A0A917VZU1-F1
#
_cell.length_a   1.000
_cell.length_b   1.000
_cell.length_c   1.000
_cell.angle_alpha   90.00
_cell.angle_beta   90.00
_cell.angle_gamma   90.00
#
_symmetry.space_group_name_H-M   'P 1'
#
loop_
_entity.id
_entity.type
_entity.pdbx_description
1 polymer ?
#
loop_
_entity_poly.entity_id
_entity_poly.type
_entity_poly.pdbx_seq_one_letter_code
_entity_poly.pdbx_strand_id
1 'polypeptide(L)'
;MTITQERVKMFLDDPSKAILFAKNGVYSESDVQDMIDEVYKHLDPSYKKLGPYQKLIFGWYMNAPKMLMSQNYLDEVIKPFVRKVNAELNWQLRVPEDFMK
;
A
#
# COMPACT_ATOMS: atom_id res chain seq x y z
N MET A 1 15.86 -1.07 7.69
CA MET A 1 15.93 0.07 6.75
C MET A 1 14.80 1.02 7.13
N THR A 2 14.96 2.35 7.08
CA THR A 2 13.84 3.25 7.46
C THR A 2 12.82 3.31 6.33
N ILE A 3 11.59 2.86 6.59
CA ILE A 3 10.48 3.02 5.66
C ILE A 3 10.06 4.48 5.68
N THR A 4 10.03 5.13 4.51
CA THR A 4 9.66 6.55 4.36
C THR A 4 8.50 6.68 3.38
N GLN A 5 7.68 7.72 3.56
CA GLN A 5 6.51 8.01 2.72
C GLN A 5 6.81 8.06 1.22
N GLU A 6 7.95 8.63 0.85
CA GLU A 6 8.36 8.74 -0.56
C GLU A 6 8.66 7.39 -1.18
N ARG A 7 9.28 6.48 -0.41
CA ARG A 7 9.55 5.11 -0.87
C ARG A 7 8.25 4.35 -1.04
N VAL A 8 7.39 4.38 -0.04
CA VAL A 8 6.08 3.74 -0.10
C VAL A 8 5.25 4.23 -1.31
N LYS A 9 5.27 5.54 -1.58
CA LYS A 9 4.61 6.11 -2.77
C LYS A 9 5.18 5.54 -4.08
N MET A 10 6.50 5.49 -4.20
CA MET A 10 7.17 4.91 -5.38
C MET A 10 6.82 3.43 -5.62
N PHE A 11 6.57 2.67 -4.55
CA PHE A 11 6.25 1.24 -4.60
C PHE A 11 4.82 0.98 -5.06
N LEU A 12 3.88 1.79 -4.57
CA LEU A 12 2.46 1.63 -4.87
C LEU A 12 2.07 2.23 -6.23
N ASP A 13 2.82 3.19 -6.76
CA ASP A 13 2.60 3.72 -8.11
C ASP A 13 2.97 2.72 -9.22
N ASP A 14 3.99 1.87 -9.00
CA ASP A 14 4.44 0.91 -10.01
C ASP A 14 4.98 -0.40 -9.40
N PRO A 15 4.18 -1.48 -9.44
CA PRO A 15 4.60 -2.81 -8.97
C PRO A 15 5.86 -3.34 -9.66
N SER A 16 6.13 -2.91 -10.90
CA SER A 16 7.27 -3.38 -11.68
C SER A 16 8.59 -2.85 -11.12
N LYS A 17 8.58 -1.62 -10.58
CA LYS A 17 9.73 -1.06 -9.86
C LYS A 17 9.98 -1.84 -8.58
N ALA A 18 8.93 -2.16 -7.83
CA ALA A 18 9.05 -2.94 -6.60
C ALA A 18 9.72 -4.29 -6.83
N ILE A 19 9.31 -5.00 -7.88
CA ILE A 19 9.91 -6.28 -8.30
C ILE A 19 11.37 -6.10 -8.69
N LEU A 20 11.71 -5.06 -9.44
CA LEU A 20 13.09 -4.77 -9.83
C LEU A 20 13.98 -4.50 -8.60
N PHE A 21 13.51 -3.68 -7.66
CA PHE A 21 14.25 -3.38 -6.44
C PHE A 21 14.44 -4.62 -5.56
N ALA A 22 13.43 -5.48 -5.46
CA ALA A 22 13.54 -6.75 -4.76
C ALA A 22 14.53 -7.71 -5.43
N LYS A 23 14.50 -7.84 -6.77
CA LYS A 23 15.47 -8.64 -7.54
C LYS A 23 16.91 -8.12 -7.38
N ASN A 24 17.07 -6.80 -7.19
CA ASN A 24 18.36 -6.17 -6.91
C ASN A 24 18.80 -6.27 -5.43
N GLY A 25 18.04 -6.98 -4.57
CA GLY A 25 18.35 -7.15 -3.16
C GLY A 25 18.21 -5.88 -2.32
N VAL A 26 17.52 -4.86 -2.83
CA VAL A 26 17.34 -3.58 -2.12
C VAL A 26 16.29 -3.71 -1.00
N TYR A 27 15.35 -4.65 -1.15
CA TYR A 27 14.31 -4.93 -0.16
C TYR A 27 14.09 -6.43 -0.03
N SER A 28 13.77 -6.84 1.19
CA SER A 28 13.31 -8.19 1.53
C SER A 28 11.79 -8.28 1.50
N GLU A 29 11.27 -9.51 1.55
CA GLU A 29 9.84 -9.78 1.70
C GLU A 29 9.26 -9.08 2.94
N SER A 30 9.97 -9.11 4.08
CA SER A 30 9.54 -8.43 5.30
C SER A 30 9.48 -6.90 5.14
N ASP A 31 10.45 -6.30 4.43
CA ASP A 31 10.42 -4.85 4.21
C ASP A 31 9.18 -4.44 3.40
N VAL A 32 8.80 -5.24 2.40
CA VAL A 32 7.61 -4.96 1.58
C VAL A 32 6.32 -5.21 2.36
N GLN A 33 6.28 -6.24 3.21
CA GLN A 33 5.14 -6.45 4.10
C GLN A 33 4.95 -5.29 5.08
N ASP A 34 6.02 -4.80 5.70
CA ASP A 34 5.97 -3.67 6.63
C ASP A 34 5.48 -2.40 5.93
N MET A 35 5.89 -2.17 4.68
CA MET A 35 5.37 -1.06 3.86
C MET A 35 3.87 -1.17 3.61
N ILE A 36 3.38 -2.36 3.24
CA ILE A 36 1.95 -2.62 3.03
C ILE A 36 1.17 -2.37 4.32
N ASP A 37 1.67 -2.88 5.46
CA ASP A 37 1.03 -2.75 6.76
C ASP A 37 0.99 -1.27 7.22
N GLU A 38 2.05 -0.49 6.95
CA GLU A 38 2.08 0.95 7.23
C GLU A 38 1.03 1.71 6.41
N VAL A 39 0.95 1.42 5.10
CA VAL A 39 -0.04 2.05 4.20
C VAL A 39 -1.45 1.71 4.63
N TYR A 40 -1.69 0.44 4.94
CA TYR A 40 -2.98 -0.05 5.38
C TYR A 40 -3.45 0.65 6.67
N LYS A 41 -2.57 0.77 7.67
CA LYS A 41 -2.87 1.53 8.91
C LYS A 41 -3.23 2.98 8.62
N HIS A 42 -2.57 3.60 7.62
CA HIS A 42 -2.86 4.97 7.26
C HIS A 42 -4.12 5.12 6.41
N LEU A 43 -4.51 4.09 5.64
CA LEU A 43 -5.75 4.04 4.88
C LEU A 43 -6.99 3.83 5.75
N ASP A 44 -6.83 3.33 6.97
CA ASP A 44 -7.93 3.10 7.90
C ASP A 44 -8.81 4.36 8.07
N PRO A 45 -10.10 4.32 7.66
CA PRO A 45 -11.00 5.46 7.75
C PRO A 45 -11.39 5.81 9.21
N SER A 46 -11.14 4.93 10.18
CA SER A 46 -11.36 5.18 11.62
C SER A 46 -10.35 6.15 12.22
N TYR A 47 -9.23 6.42 11.53
CA TYR A 47 -8.26 7.42 11.95
C TYR A 47 -8.85 8.83 11.86
N LYS A 48 -9.01 9.49 13.03
CA LYS A 48 -9.65 10.81 13.18
C LYS A 48 -8.99 11.94 12.37
N LYS A 49 -7.74 11.78 11.97
CA LYS A 49 -7.02 12.71 11.08
C LYS A 49 -6.66 11.96 9.82
N LEU A 50 -6.91 12.59 8.66
CA LEU A 50 -6.42 12.10 7.38
C LEU A 50 -4.92 11.87 7.50
N GLY A 51 -4.52 10.60 7.45
CA GLY A 51 -3.12 10.21 7.44
C GLY A 51 -2.41 10.88 6.26
N PRO A 52 -1.10 11.12 6.34
CA PRO A 52 -0.33 11.68 5.23
C PRO A 52 -0.52 10.89 3.92
N TYR A 53 -0.68 9.56 4.00
CA TYR A 53 -1.02 8.72 2.84
C TYR A 53 -2.46 8.91 2.34
N GLN A 54 -3.46 9.04 3.23
CA GLN A 54 -4.82 9.40 2.81
C GLN A 54 -4.86 10.77 2.14
N LYS A 55 -4.05 11.73 2.56
CA LYS A 55 -3.93 13.04 1.88
C LYS A 55 -3.29 12.92 0.49
N LEU A 56 -2.31 12.03 0.34
CA LEU A 56 -1.66 11.73 -0.93
C LEU A 56 -2.63 11.03 -1.90
N ILE A 57 -3.50 10.16 -1.39
CA ILE A 57 -4.42 9.33 -2.18
C ILE A 57 -5.73 10.06 -2.49
N PHE A 58 -6.32 10.77 -1.53
CA PHE A 58 -7.66 11.35 -1.66
C PHE A 58 -7.68 12.80 -2.17
N GLY A 59 -6.52 13.47 -2.26
CA GLY A 59 -6.46 14.89 -2.57
C GLY A 59 -7.13 15.76 -1.47
N TRP A 60 -6.88 17.06 -1.47
CA TRP A 60 -7.29 17.96 -0.38
C TRP A 60 -8.81 18.20 -0.24
N TYR A 61 -9.66 17.65 -1.12
CA TYR A 61 -10.99 18.22 -1.38
C TYR A 61 -12.18 17.24 -1.47
N MET A 62 -12.11 16.02 -0.95
CA MET A 62 -13.24 15.08 -1.03
C MET A 62 -13.71 14.60 0.35
N ASN A 63 -14.89 15.09 0.77
CA ASN A 63 -15.68 14.54 1.89
C ASN A 63 -16.54 13.33 1.47
N ALA A 64 -16.45 12.88 0.21
CA ALA A 64 -17.04 11.62 -0.27
C ALA A 64 -16.46 10.43 0.51
N PRO A 65 -17.22 9.32 0.69
CA PRO A 65 -17.05 8.39 1.80
C PRO A 65 -15.64 7.81 1.83
N LYS A 66 -14.83 8.28 2.78
CA LYS A 66 -13.41 7.89 2.97
C LYS A 66 -13.25 6.37 2.96
N MET A 67 -14.21 5.68 3.54
CA MET A 67 -14.26 4.22 3.61
C MET A 67 -14.36 3.55 2.23
N LEU A 68 -15.20 4.07 1.33
CA LEU A 68 -15.31 3.57 -0.04
C LEU A 68 -14.01 3.82 -0.83
N MET A 69 -13.40 4.99 -0.65
CA MET A 69 -12.14 5.32 -1.32
C MET A 69 -10.96 4.49 -0.79
N SER A 70 -10.87 4.28 0.53
CA SER A 70 -9.88 3.37 1.12
C SER A 70 -10.06 1.94 0.63
N GLN A 71 -11.31 1.48 0.50
CA GLN A 71 -11.62 0.16 -0.04
C GLN A 71 -11.25 0.05 -1.53
N ASN A 72 -11.62 1.02 -2.36
CA ASN A 72 -11.23 1.03 -3.77
C ASN A 72 -9.70 1.01 -3.94
N TYR A 73 -8.97 1.79 -3.13
CA TYR A 73 -7.51 1.78 -3.18
C TYR A 73 -6.92 0.43 -2.76
N LEU A 74 -7.50 -0.20 -1.74
CA LEU A 74 -7.12 -1.55 -1.33
C LEU A 74 -7.34 -2.55 -2.49
N ASP A 75 -8.50 -2.52 -3.13
CA ASP A 75 -8.90 -3.46 -4.18
C ASP A 75 -8.19 -3.26 -5.51
N GLU A 76 -7.95 -2.01 -5.91
CA GLU A 76 -7.37 -1.68 -7.22
C GLU A 76 -5.85 -1.53 -7.18
N VAL A 77 -5.26 -1.22 -6.03
CA VAL A 77 -3.82 -0.96 -5.91
C VAL A 77 -3.13 -2.00 -5.05
N ILE A 78 -3.51 -2.15 -3.78
CA ILE A 78 -2.78 -3.01 -2.83
C ILE A 78 -2.94 -4.50 -3.16
N LYS A 79 -4.17 -4.98 -3.36
CA LYS A 79 -4.41 -6.41 -3.67
C LYS A 79 -3.73 -6.84 -4.97
N PRO A 80 -3.84 -6.10 -6.09
CA PRO A 80 -3.18 -6.49 -7.33
C PRO A 80 -1.65 -6.40 -7.23
N PHE A 81 -1.13 -5.41 -6.51
CA PHE A 81 0.29 -5.31 -6.19
C PHE A 81 0.80 -6.56 -5.47
N VAL A 82 0.17 -6.93 -4.36
CA VAL A 82 0.56 -8.11 -3.55
C VAL A 82 0.55 -9.38 -4.39
N ARG A 83 -0.52 -9.59 -5.19
CA ARG A 83 -0.63 -10.74 -6.09
C ARG A 83 0.51 -10.80 -7.10
N LYS A 84 0.83 -9.67 -7.75
CA LYS A 84 1.88 -9.60 -8.77
C LYS A 84 3.26 -9.85 -8.16
N VAL A 85 3.56 -9.25 -7.01
CA VAL A 85 4.84 -9.43 -6.31
C VAL A 85 5.01 -10.87 -5.85
N ASN A 86 3.99 -11.48 -5.24
CA ASN A 86 4.04 -12.88 -4.83
C ASN A 86 4.26 -13.82 -6.03
N ALA A 87 3.59 -13.58 -7.15
CA ALA A 87 3.76 -14.39 -8.36
C ALA A 87 5.16 -14.26 -8.98
N GLU A 88 5.73 -13.06 -9.00
CA GLU A 88 7.00 -12.77 -9.67
C GLU A 88 8.24 -13.11 -8.83
N LEU A 89 8.13 -12.98 -7.50
CA LEU A 89 9.24 -13.19 -6.56
C LEU A 89 9.10 -14.50 -5.77
N ASN A 90 8.01 -15.24 -5.96
CA ASN A 90 7.65 -16.42 -5.18
C ASN A 90 7.60 -16.13 -3.66
N TRP A 91 7.04 -14.96 -3.31
CA TRP A 91 6.86 -14.50 -1.94
C TRP A 91 5.45 -14.83 -1.41
N GLN A 92 5.27 -14.69 -0.10
CA GLN A 92 4.02 -14.91 0.61
C GLN A 92 3.56 -13.66 1.38
N LEU A 93 3.59 -12.50 0.70
CA LEU A 93 3.02 -11.26 1.24
C LEU A 93 1.53 -11.42 1.51
N ARG A 94 1.10 -10.94 2.68
CA ARG A 94 -0.28 -11.00 3.15
C ARG A 94 -1.09 -9.87 2.53
N VAL A 95 -2.27 -10.23 2.04
CA VAL A 95 -3.27 -9.28 1.57
C VAL A 95 -4.00 -8.68 2.77
N PRO A 96 -4.08 -7.34 2.92
CA PRO A 96 -4.81 -6.75 4.03
C PRO A 96 -6.33 -6.96 3.92
N GLU A 97 -7.03 -6.92 5.06
CA GLU A 97 -8.48 -7.11 5.13
C GLU A 97 -9.26 -5.93 4.54
N ASP A 98 -10.53 -6.17 4.21
CA ASP A 98 -11.43 -5.12 3.74
C ASP A 98 -11.89 -4.21 4.88
N PHE A 99 -11.97 -2.90 4.58
CA PHE A 99 -12.49 -1.89 5.50
C PHE A 99 -14.02 -1.90 5.57
N MET A 100 -14.68 -2.40 4.52
CA MET A 100 -16.13 -2.58 4.47
C MET A 100 -16.51 -4.00 4.94
N LYS A 101 -16.65 -4.19 6.26
CA LYS A 101 -17.30 -5.38 6.84
C LYS A 101 -18.78 -5.12 7.10
#